data_AF-A0A067TE28-F1
#
_entry.id   AF-A0A067TE28-F1
#
_cell.length_a   1.000
_cell.length_b   1.000
_cell.length_c   1.000
_cell.angle_alpha   90.00
_cell.angle_beta   90.00
_cell.angle_gamma   90.00
#
_symmetry.space_group_name_H-M   'P 1'
#
loop_
_entity.id
_entity.type
_entity.pdbx_description
1 polymer ?
#
loop_
_entity_poly.entity_id
_entity_poly.type
_entity_poly.pdbx_seq_one_letter_code
_entity_poly.pdbx_strand_id
1 'polypeptide(L)'
;MMGFDQGLKTEGREGDGIYRQAALIAVSTTMGVTWTAVLMNAPAQAGWFAWHPPLQTLAIFLFTFGIITLQPTNQPKAKAAGLVRHQVAVFVAGFPLIVLGTFAVFYNKVLREADHFTTWHGTFGILCMVWLLFQIFLGAGSVWFGGALFGGGMQAKALWKYHRLSGYILFSLLLFTVNLGGAWSNWGAKYTLWIVRFVAYTIAPMVVLVGVYARVRTSKMQFLKR
;
A
#
# COMPACT_ATOMS: atom_id res chain seq x y z
N MET A 1 -22.34 6.78 -44.43
CA MET A 1 -22.25 6.60 -42.96
C MET A 1 -21.62 5.24 -42.68
N MET A 2 -20.31 5.18 -42.44
CA MET A 2 -19.62 3.95 -42.02
C MET A 2 -19.62 3.89 -40.49
N GLY A 3 -20.11 2.77 -39.95
CA GLY A 3 -20.24 2.53 -38.51
C GLY A 3 -18.88 2.50 -37.81
N PHE A 4 -18.72 3.36 -36.80
CA PHE A 4 -17.58 3.38 -35.88
C PHE A 4 -18.00 3.12 -34.42
N ASP A 5 -19.13 2.45 -34.19
CA ASP A 5 -19.42 1.87 -32.87
C ASP A 5 -18.92 0.42 -32.80
N GLN A 6 -17.60 0.25 -32.90
CA GLN A 6 -16.99 -0.88 -32.20
C GLN A 6 -17.09 -0.54 -30.71
N GLY A 7 -18.19 -0.96 -30.09
CA GLY A 7 -18.47 -0.74 -28.67
C GLY A 7 -17.22 -0.97 -27.83
N LEU A 8 -16.72 0.12 -27.23
CA LEU A 8 -15.52 0.10 -26.40
C LEU A 8 -15.70 -1.01 -25.36
N LYS A 9 -14.92 -2.10 -25.48
CA LYS A 9 -14.95 -3.18 -24.49
C LYS A 9 -14.74 -2.57 -23.11
N THR A 10 -15.68 -2.86 -22.22
CA THR A 10 -15.62 -2.42 -20.82
C THR A 10 -14.26 -2.80 -20.25
N GLU A 11 -13.56 -1.84 -19.62
CA GLU A 11 -12.18 -2.09 -19.16
C GLU A 11 -12.14 -3.13 -18.02
N GLY A 12 -13.22 -3.22 -17.24
CA GLY A 12 -13.33 -4.08 -16.06
C GLY A 12 -13.95 -5.45 -16.29
N ARG A 13 -13.61 -6.40 -15.40
CA ARG A 13 -14.33 -7.67 -15.24
C ARG A 13 -15.54 -7.45 -14.35
N GLU A 14 -16.52 -8.36 -14.46
CA GLU A 14 -17.55 -8.51 -13.45
C GLU A 14 -16.91 -8.64 -12.05
N GLY A 15 -17.49 -7.95 -11.07
CA GLY A 15 -16.97 -7.90 -9.70
C GLY A 15 -15.82 -6.92 -9.44
N ASP A 16 -15.11 -6.39 -10.45
CA ASP A 16 -13.99 -5.45 -10.23
C ASP A 16 -14.39 -4.21 -9.41
N GLY A 17 -15.65 -3.76 -9.55
CA GLY A 17 -16.22 -2.66 -8.76
C GLY A 17 -16.43 -3.03 -7.30
N ILE A 18 -17.01 -4.21 -7.03
CA ILE A 18 -17.26 -4.73 -5.69
C ILE A 18 -15.94 -4.91 -4.93
N TYR A 19 -14.96 -5.58 -5.55
CA TYR A 19 -13.64 -5.79 -4.95
C TYR A 19 -12.90 -4.48 -4.66
N ARG A 20 -13.06 -3.48 -5.54
CA ARG A 20 -12.50 -2.14 -5.30
C ARG A 20 -13.11 -1.49 -4.05
N GLN A 21 -14.44 -1.50 -3.95
CA GLN A 21 -15.12 -0.90 -2.79
C GLN A 21 -14.84 -1.67 -1.51
N ALA A 22 -14.83 -3.00 -1.55
CA ALA A 22 -14.49 -3.84 -0.41
C ALA A 22 -13.08 -3.51 0.12
N ALA A 23 -12.08 -3.40 -0.76
CA ALA A 23 -10.73 -3.01 -0.37
C ALA A 23 -10.70 -1.61 0.26
N LEU A 24 -11.34 -0.61 -0.36
CA LEU A 24 -11.37 0.76 0.14
C LEU A 24 -12.06 0.89 1.50
N ILE A 25 -13.23 0.27 1.66
CA ILE A 25 -13.97 0.25 2.93
C ILE A 25 -13.11 -0.41 4.01
N ALA A 26 -12.52 -1.57 3.71
CA ALA A 26 -11.71 -2.30 4.69
C ALA A 26 -10.47 -1.50 5.13
N VAL A 27 -9.72 -0.91 4.19
CA VAL A 27 -8.55 -0.09 4.57
C VAL A 27 -8.96 1.18 5.33
N SER A 28 -10.12 1.77 4.99
CA SER A 28 -10.70 2.88 5.75
C SER A 28 -11.12 2.47 7.17
N THR A 29 -11.61 1.24 7.37
CA THR A 29 -11.87 0.70 8.72
C THR A 29 -10.58 0.61 9.54
N THR A 30 -9.50 0.03 8.98
CA THR A 30 -8.20 -0.02 9.65
C THR A 30 -7.69 1.37 10.02
N MET A 31 -7.78 2.32 9.10
CA MET A 31 -7.35 3.71 9.31
C MET A 31 -8.21 4.40 10.39
N GLY A 32 -9.54 4.35 10.25
CA GLY A 32 -10.47 5.00 11.18
C GLY A 32 -10.30 4.50 12.60
N VAL A 33 -10.28 3.17 12.80
CA VAL A 33 -10.06 2.57 14.13
C VAL A 33 -8.72 3.00 14.72
N THR A 34 -7.67 3.05 13.91
CA THR A 34 -6.33 3.47 14.37
C THR A 34 -6.31 4.92 14.82
N TRP A 35 -6.90 5.81 14.01
CA TRP A 35 -6.99 7.23 14.34
C TRP A 35 -7.83 7.46 15.60
N THR A 36 -8.98 6.80 15.72
CA THR A 36 -9.80 6.85 16.94
C THR A 36 -9.02 6.34 18.15
N ALA A 37 -8.35 5.20 18.04
CA ALA A 37 -7.57 4.62 19.12
C ALA A 37 -6.44 5.56 19.59
N VAL A 38 -5.77 6.27 18.68
CA VAL A 38 -4.74 7.25 19.08
C VAL A 38 -5.35 8.52 19.68
N LEU A 39 -6.32 9.13 19.00
CA LEU A 39 -6.89 10.42 19.39
C LEU A 39 -7.65 10.35 20.72
N MET A 40 -8.27 9.21 21.02
CA MET A 40 -9.05 9.02 22.24
C MET A 40 -8.21 8.54 23.44
N ASN A 41 -6.91 8.25 23.26
CA ASN A 41 -6.06 7.67 24.32
C ASN A 41 -4.82 8.52 24.60
N ALA A 42 -5.05 9.78 24.99
CA ALA A 42 -4.02 10.74 25.43
C ALA A 42 -2.82 10.87 24.46
N PRO A 43 -3.05 11.31 23.20
CA PRO A 43 -2.00 11.38 22.19
C PRO A 43 -0.80 12.25 22.60
N ALA A 44 -1.04 13.32 23.37
CA ALA A 44 0.04 14.18 23.90
C ALA A 44 1.01 13.40 24.81
N GLN A 45 0.52 12.44 25.61
CA GLN A 45 1.36 11.63 26.50
C GLN A 45 2.13 10.55 25.73
N ALA A 46 1.54 10.03 24.64
CA ALA A 46 2.24 9.08 23.77
C ALA A 46 3.46 9.71 23.08
N GLY A 47 3.50 11.05 22.96
CA GLY A 47 4.62 11.80 22.39
C GLY A 47 4.78 11.50 20.89
N TRP A 48 6.01 11.32 20.44
CA TRP A 48 6.30 11.03 19.03
C TRP A 48 5.63 9.76 18.51
N PHE A 49 5.38 8.76 19.37
CA PHE A 49 4.67 7.55 18.98
C PHE A 49 3.25 7.83 18.45
N ALA A 50 2.56 8.88 18.92
CA ALA A 50 1.20 9.21 18.49
C ALA A 50 1.08 9.44 16.96
N TRP A 51 2.17 9.86 16.31
CA TRP A 51 2.20 10.06 14.86
C TRP A 51 2.34 8.75 14.09
N HIS A 52 2.93 7.72 14.68
CA HIS A 52 3.27 6.51 13.96
C HIS A 52 2.04 5.77 13.42
N PRO A 53 1.10 5.25 14.25
CA PRO A 53 -0.03 4.50 13.72
C PRO A 53 -0.91 5.27 12.71
N PRO A 54 -1.24 6.56 12.93
CA PRO A 54 -2.06 7.33 12.00
C PRO A 54 -1.38 7.56 10.64
N LEU A 55 -0.09 7.93 10.62
CA LEU A 55 0.64 8.15 9.38
C LEU A 55 0.86 6.85 8.61
N GLN A 56 1.15 5.75 9.30
CA GLN A 56 1.30 4.42 8.69
C GLN A 56 -0.01 3.97 8.02
N THR A 57 -1.14 4.05 8.73
CA THR A 57 -2.43 3.61 8.17
C THR A 57 -2.95 4.53 7.07
N LEU A 58 -2.65 5.83 7.11
CA LEU A 58 -2.93 6.74 6.00
C LEU A 58 -2.07 6.39 4.76
N ALA A 59 -0.79 6.07 4.95
CA ALA A 59 0.06 5.60 3.85
C ALA A 59 -0.47 4.30 3.24
N ILE A 60 -0.90 3.33 4.05
CA ILE A 60 -1.50 2.07 3.58
C ILE A 60 -2.81 2.32 2.82
N PHE A 61 -3.66 3.26 3.27
CA PHE A 61 -4.84 3.69 2.51
C PHE A 61 -4.45 4.22 1.12
N LEU A 62 -3.48 5.14 1.06
CA LEU A 62 -3.00 5.72 -0.18
C LEU A 62 -2.32 4.68 -1.09
N PHE A 63 -1.59 3.71 -0.53
CA PHE A 63 -1.02 2.60 -1.28
C PHE A 63 -2.11 1.71 -1.86
N THR A 64 -3.13 1.38 -1.07
CA THR A 64 -4.31 0.63 -1.54
C THR A 64 -4.95 1.35 -2.71
N PHE A 65 -5.27 2.65 -2.56
CA PHE A 65 -5.84 3.48 -3.62
C PHE A 65 -4.96 3.58 -4.87
N GLY A 66 -3.66 3.80 -4.69
CA GLY A 66 -2.70 3.89 -5.78
C GLY A 66 -2.55 2.57 -6.53
N ILE A 67 -2.60 1.43 -5.86
CA ILE A 67 -2.48 0.10 -6.47
C ILE A 67 -3.77 -0.26 -7.23
N ILE A 68 -4.93 -0.07 -6.61
CA ILE A 68 -6.21 -0.45 -7.22
C ILE A 68 -6.60 0.43 -8.41
N THR A 69 -6.04 1.63 -8.57
CA THR A 69 -6.30 2.52 -9.72
C THR A 69 -5.49 2.16 -10.96
N LEU A 70 -4.46 1.31 -10.85
CA LEU A 70 -3.67 0.82 -11.98
C LEU A 70 -4.40 -0.22 -12.83
N GLN A 71 -5.42 -0.88 -12.30
CA GLN A 71 -6.19 -1.90 -12.99
C GLN A 71 -7.66 -1.85 -12.55
N PRO A 72 -8.64 -2.09 -13.44
CA PRO A 72 -8.46 -2.28 -14.88
C PRO A 72 -8.10 -0.97 -15.59
N THR A 73 -7.13 -1.05 -16.50
CA THR A 73 -6.79 0.01 -17.47
C THR A 73 -6.28 -0.70 -18.73
N ASN A 74 -7.01 -0.57 -19.85
CA ASN A 74 -6.62 -1.18 -21.14
C ASN A 74 -6.37 -0.11 -22.21
N GLN A 75 -7.02 1.05 -22.13
CA GLN A 75 -6.81 2.18 -23.03
C GLN A 75 -5.57 3.01 -22.64
N PRO A 76 -4.84 3.62 -23.61
CA PRO A 76 -3.67 4.46 -23.32
C PRO A 76 -3.96 5.61 -22.34
N LYS A 77 -5.07 6.33 -22.54
CA LYS A 77 -5.47 7.45 -21.67
C LYS A 77 -5.76 6.98 -20.24
N ALA A 78 -6.47 5.86 -20.08
CA ALA A 78 -6.75 5.27 -18.77
C ALA A 78 -5.47 4.77 -18.07
N LYS A 79 -4.53 4.18 -18.81
CA LYS A 79 -3.22 3.76 -18.28
C LYS A 79 -2.39 4.95 -17.78
N ALA A 80 -2.33 6.04 -18.55
CA ALA A 80 -1.63 7.25 -18.15
C ALA A 80 -2.25 7.87 -16.89
N ALA A 81 -3.58 8.01 -16.86
CA ALA A 81 -4.28 8.52 -15.68
C ALA A 81 -4.08 7.62 -14.44
N GLY A 82 -4.12 6.30 -14.62
CA GLY A 82 -3.85 5.34 -13.55
C GLY A 82 -2.42 5.44 -13.02
N LEU A 83 -1.42 5.62 -13.92
CA LEU A 83 -0.03 5.83 -13.53
C LEU A 83 0.14 7.12 -12.72
N VAL A 84 -0.46 8.23 -13.16
CA VAL A 84 -0.40 9.50 -12.42
C VAL A 84 -1.00 9.35 -11.03
N ARG A 85 -2.20 8.76 -10.90
CA ARG A 85 -2.83 8.51 -9.60
C ARG A 85 -1.97 7.63 -8.70
N HIS A 86 -1.34 6.61 -9.27
CA HIS A 86 -0.42 5.74 -8.54
C HIS A 86 0.80 6.53 -8.03
N GLN A 87 1.45 7.33 -8.87
CA GLN A 87 2.60 8.13 -8.47
C GLN A 87 2.24 9.16 -7.40
N VAL A 88 1.11 9.86 -7.55
CA VAL A 88 0.65 10.84 -6.56
C VAL A 88 0.35 10.16 -5.23
N ALA A 89 -0.46 9.09 -5.25
CA ALA A 89 -0.88 8.44 -4.01
C ALA A 89 0.26 7.69 -3.33
N VAL A 90 1.06 6.93 -4.08
CA VAL A 90 2.13 6.08 -3.52
C VAL A 90 3.40 6.88 -3.27
N PHE A 91 3.93 7.55 -4.29
CA PHE A 91 5.25 8.19 -4.17
C PHE A 91 5.17 9.60 -3.56
N VAL A 92 4.27 10.46 -4.04
CA VAL A 92 4.23 11.86 -3.57
C VAL A 92 3.61 11.97 -2.18
N ALA A 93 2.56 11.21 -1.89
CA ALA A 93 1.85 11.30 -0.60
C ALA A 93 2.21 10.16 0.36
N GLY A 94 1.97 8.90 -0.03
CA GLY A 94 2.09 7.76 0.88
C GLY A 94 3.52 7.47 1.36
N PHE A 95 4.52 7.61 0.48
CA PHE A 95 5.90 7.34 0.83
C PHE A 95 6.47 8.34 1.86
N PRO A 96 6.27 9.66 1.75
CA PRO A 96 6.63 10.59 2.83
C PRO A 96 5.92 10.26 4.15
N LEU A 97 4.63 9.92 4.11
CA LEU A 97 3.86 9.59 5.32
C LEU A 97 4.40 8.35 6.03
N ILE A 98 4.71 7.27 5.29
CA ILE A 98 5.23 6.05 5.89
C ILE A 98 6.65 6.25 6.44
N VAL A 99 7.47 7.08 5.78
CA VAL A 99 8.80 7.48 6.26
C VAL A 99 8.67 8.30 7.54
N LEU A 100 7.83 9.34 7.56
CA LEU A 100 7.61 10.19 8.73
C LEU A 100 7.02 9.40 9.91
N GLY A 101 6.07 8.50 9.67
CA GLY A 101 5.53 7.62 10.69
C GLY A 101 6.60 6.66 11.26
N THR A 102 7.47 6.12 10.41
CA THR A 102 8.58 5.27 10.84
C THR A 102 9.62 6.06 11.65
N PHE A 103 9.97 7.25 11.18
CA PHE A 103 10.85 8.17 11.89
C PHE A 103 10.29 8.53 13.26
N ALA A 104 8.99 8.81 13.36
CA ALA A 104 8.35 9.18 14.61
C ALA A 104 8.48 8.08 15.68
N VAL A 105 8.23 6.80 15.35
CA VAL A 105 8.44 5.70 16.30
C VAL A 105 9.93 5.45 16.60
N PHE A 106 10.81 5.61 15.60
CA PHE A 106 12.25 5.47 15.78
C PHE A 106 12.78 6.51 16.78
N TYR A 107 12.47 7.79 16.54
CA TYR A 107 12.90 8.90 17.38
C TYR A 107 12.26 8.83 18.77
N ASN A 108 11.00 8.43 18.86
CA ASN A 108 10.34 8.16 20.13
C ASN A 108 11.10 7.14 20.99
N LYS A 109 11.62 6.07 20.37
CA LYS A 109 12.41 5.05 21.06
C LYS A 109 13.78 5.57 21.48
N VAL A 110 14.43 6.39 20.65
CA VAL A 110 15.69 7.07 21.01
C VAL A 110 15.50 7.92 22.27
N LEU A 111 14.47 8.75 22.33
CA LEU A 111 14.18 9.60 23.49
C LEU A 111 13.84 8.82 24.77
N ARG A 112 13.49 7.55 24.66
CA ARG A 112 13.14 6.66 25.77
C ARG A 112 14.18 5.58 26.02
N GLU A 113 15.33 5.66 25.36
CA GLU A 113 16.43 4.69 25.45
C GLU A 113 15.95 3.23 25.27
N ALA A 114 14.97 3.04 24.37
CA ALA A 114 14.32 1.75 24.15
C ALA A 114 14.88 1.05 22.90
N ASP A 115 15.06 -0.27 22.99
CA ASP A 115 15.60 -1.07 21.89
C ASP A 115 14.79 -0.98 20.59
N HIS A 116 15.48 -0.95 19.45
CA HIS A 116 14.89 -0.89 18.12
C HIS A 116 14.76 -2.28 17.50
N PHE A 117 13.70 -2.47 16.70
CA PHE A 117 13.49 -3.65 15.85
C PHE A 117 13.52 -5.03 16.56
N THR A 118 13.23 -5.06 17.87
CA THR A 118 13.22 -6.28 18.70
C THR A 118 11.94 -7.11 18.61
N THR A 119 10.88 -6.58 18.00
CA THR A 119 9.60 -7.29 17.82
C THR A 119 9.40 -7.68 16.36
N TRP A 120 8.60 -8.71 16.10
CA TRP A 120 8.23 -9.10 14.73
C TRP A 120 7.67 -7.93 13.93
N HIS A 121 6.81 -7.10 14.53
CA HIS A 121 6.31 -5.88 13.89
C HIS A 121 7.46 -4.93 13.50
N GLY A 122 8.42 -4.69 14.40
CA GLY A 122 9.58 -3.84 14.12
C GLY A 122 10.50 -4.41 13.04
N THR A 123 10.81 -5.71 13.09
CA THR A 123 11.68 -6.39 12.13
C THR A 123 11.06 -6.42 10.72
N PHE A 124 9.80 -6.84 10.59
CA PHE A 124 9.11 -6.81 9.29
C PHE A 124 8.86 -5.38 8.82
N GLY A 125 8.62 -4.43 9.74
CA GLY A 125 8.50 -3.01 9.43
C GLY A 125 9.73 -2.46 8.74
N ILE A 126 10.93 -2.65 9.32
CA ILE A 126 12.17 -2.14 8.70
C ILE A 126 12.49 -2.85 7.39
N LEU A 127 12.24 -4.16 7.31
CA LEU A 127 12.36 -4.92 6.05
C LEU A 127 11.47 -4.33 4.95
N CYS A 128 10.20 -4.04 5.26
CA CYS A 128 9.27 -3.39 4.33
C CYS A 128 9.76 -2.01 3.91
N MET A 129 10.31 -1.22 4.83
CA MET A 129 10.82 0.12 4.51
C MET A 129 12.00 0.07 3.54
N VAL A 130 12.96 -0.83 3.77
CA VAL A 130 14.10 -1.03 2.86
C VAL A 130 13.61 -1.53 1.50
N TRP A 131 12.70 -2.50 1.46
CA TRP A 131 12.12 -3.00 0.20
C TRP A 131 11.33 -1.90 -0.54
N LEU A 132 10.60 -1.05 0.18
CA LEU A 132 9.85 0.05 -0.41
C LEU A 132 10.78 1.05 -1.13
N LEU A 133 11.97 1.34 -0.59
CA LEU A 133 12.97 2.17 -1.27
C LEU A 133 13.39 1.56 -2.62
N PHE A 134 13.66 0.26 -2.66
CA PHE A 134 13.95 -0.44 -3.91
C PHE A 134 12.76 -0.40 -4.88
N GLN A 135 11.52 -0.52 -4.38
CA GLN A 135 10.33 -0.40 -5.23
C GLN A 135 10.17 0.98 -5.84
N ILE A 136 10.40 2.05 -5.06
CA ILE A 136 10.36 3.43 -5.56
C ILE A 136 11.44 3.63 -6.61
N PHE A 137 12.68 3.18 -6.36
CA PHE A 137 13.77 3.28 -7.31
C PHE A 137 13.48 2.55 -8.63
N LEU A 138 13.04 1.28 -8.55
CA LEU A 138 12.70 0.48 -9.73
C LEU A 138 11.52 1.09 -10.50
N GLY A 139 10.48 1.53 -9.80
CA GLY A 139 9.32 2.18 -10.39
C GLY A 139 9.70 3.47 -11.12
N ALA A 140 10.27 4.42 -10.39
CA ALA A 140 10.72 5.72 -10.91
C ALA A 140 11.70 5.58 -12.09
N GLY A 141 12.75 4.78 -11.92
CA GLY A 141 13.75 4.56 -12.96
C GLY A 141 13.21 3.92 -14.23
N SER A 142 12.13 3.13 -14.13
CA SER A 142 11.50 2.47 -15.28
C SER A 142 10.46 3.31 -16.02
N VAL A 143 10.07 4.48 -15.49
CA VAL A 143 9.01 5.32 -16.08
C VAL A 143 9.41 6.76 -16.32
N TRP A 144 10.26 7.37 -15.47
CA TRP A 144 10.70 8.75 -15.65
C TRP A 144 11.73 8.88 -16.75
N PHE A 145 11.72 10.03 -17.43
CA PHE A 145 12.62 10.32 -18.55
C PHE A 145 12.66 9.20 -19.61
N GLY A 146 11.51 8.59 -19.90
CA GLY A 146 11.40 7.50 -20.86
C GLY A 146 12.04 6.18 -20.42
N GLY A 147 12.40 6.04 -19.14
CA GLY A 147 13.05 4.85 -18.58
C GLY A 147 14.57 4.81 -18.81
N ALA A 148 15.21 5.97 -19.03
CA ALA A 148 16.62 6.07 -19.40
C ALA A 148 17.57 5.32 -18.43
N LEU A 149 17.23 5.28 -17.13
CA LEU A 149 18.02 4.58 -16.11
C LEU A 149 18.17 3.07 -16.40
N PHE A 150 17.22 2.48 -17.12
CA PHE A 150 17.19 1.06 -17.48
C PHE A 150 17.16 0.83 -19.00
N GLY A 151 17.83 1.71 -19.76
CA GLY A 151 18.00 1.58 -21.22
C GLY A 151 16.82 2.08 -22.06
N GLY A 152 15.74 2.56 -21.44
CA GLY A 152 14.61 3.19 -22.10
C GLY A 152 13.66 2.24 -22.84
N GLY A 153 12.53 2.81 -23.28
CA GLY A 153 11.58 2.13 -24.17
C GLY A 153 11.15 0.74 -23.68
N MET A 154 11.38 -0.28 -24.51
CA MET A 154 10.98 -1.66 -24.21
C MET A 154 11.83 -2.33 -23.13
N GLN A 155 13.10 -1.94 -22.98
CA GLN A 155 14.00 -2.51 -21.96
C GLN A 155 13.53 -2.10 -20.56
N ALA A 156 13.29 -0.81 -20.34
CA ALA A 156 12.73 -0.30 -19.08
C ALA A 156 11.34 -0.90 -18.79
N LYS A 157 10.49 -1.01 -19.81
CA LYS A 157 9.15 -1.61 -19.69
C LYS A 157 9.17 -3.08 -19.30
N ALA A 158 10.23 -3.83 -19.67
CA ALA A 158 10.38 -5.23 -19.28
C ALA A 158 10.50 -5.40 -17.75
N LEU A 159 10.90 -4.35 -17.02
CA LEU A 159 11.00 -4.35 -15.56
C LEU A 159 9.64 -4.21 -14.84
N TRP A 160 8.62 -3.71 -15.53
CA TRP A 160 7.32 -3.42 -14.91
C TRP A 160 6.63 -4.67 -14.34
N LYS A 161 6.88 -5.86 -14.91
CA LYS A 161 6.34 -7.12 -14.38
C LYS A 161 6.96 -7.50 -13.04
N TYR A 162 8.26 -7.22 -12.86
CA TYR A 162 8.98 -7.46 -11.61
C TYR A 162 8.58 -6.44 -10.55
N HIS A 163 8.51 -5.14 -10.90
CA HIS A 163 7.98 -4.10 -10.02
C HIS A 163 6.57 -4.44 -9.54
N ARG A 164 5.70 -4.90 -10.46
CA ARG A 164 4.33 -5.31 -10.12
C ARG A 164 4.28 -6.51 -9.16
N LEU A 165 4.97 -7.60 -9.49
CA LEU A 165 4.95 -8.81 -8.65
C LEU A 165 5.56 -8.51 -7.26
N SER A 166 6.72 -7.87 -7.24
CA SER A 166 7.42 -7.49 -6.02
C SER A 166 6.57 -6.53 -5.18
N GLY A 167 5.88 -5.57 -5.80
CA GLY A 167 4.94 -4.68 -5.15
C GLY A 167 3.75 -5.39 -4.51
N TYR A 168 3.18 -6.43 -5.12
CA TYR A 168 2.10 -7.22 -4.50
C TYR A 168 2.59 -7.99 -3.27
N ILE A 169 3.79 -8.58 -3.35
CA ILE A 169 4.39 -9.30 -2.22
C ILE A 169 4.69 -8.31 -1.09
N LEU A 170 5.33 -7.18 -1.38
CA LEU A 170 5.62 -6.13 -0.41
C LEU A 170 4.34 -5.57 0.23
N PHE A 171 3.31 -5.28 -0.57
CA PHE A 171 2.04 -4.77 -0.04
C PHE A 171 1.37 -5.78 0.90
N SER A 172 1.50 -7.08 0.62
CA SER A 172 1.01 -8.13 1.51
C SER A 172 1.79 -8.17 2.82
N LEU A 173 3.10 -8.01 2.75
CA LEU A 173 3.96 -7.93 3.93
C LEU A 173 3.68 -6.67 4.77
N LEU A 174 3.41 -5.53 4.13
CA LEU A 174 2.99 -4.30 4.80
C LEU A 174 1.67 -4.51 5.57
N LEU A 175 0.67 -5.15 4.96
CA LEU A 175 -0.60 -5.47 5.63
C LEU A 175 -0.40 -6.48 6.78
N PHE A 176 0.52 -7.43 6.63
CA PHE A 176 0.91 -8.31 7.72
C PHE A 176 1.60 -7.54 8.87
N THR A 177 2.47 -6.58 8.57
CA THR A 177 3.06 -5.70 9.59
C THR A 177 2.01 -4.86 10.31
N VAL A 178 0.95 -4.40 9.62
CA VAL A 178 -0.21 -3.75 10.24
C VAL A 178 -0.94 -4.71 11.17
N ASN A 179 -1.14 -5.98 10.78
CA ASN A 179 -1.72 -7.00 11.65
C ASN A 179 -0.91 -7.17 12.94
N LEU A 180 0.42 -7.35 12.83
CA LEU A 180 1.30 -7.47 14.00
C LEU A 180 1.24 -6.22 14.90
N GLY A 181 1.21 -5.02 14.30
CA GLY A 181 1.18 -3.76 15.02
C GLY A 181 -0.15 -3.48 15.72
N GLY A 182 -1.28 -3.72 15.07
CA GLY A 182 -2.60 -3.38 15.59
C GLY A 182 -3.27 -4.51 16.38
N ALA A 183 -3.16 -5.77 15.94
CA ALA A 183 -3.80 -6.90 16.60
C ALA A 183 -2.97 -7.44 17.78
N TRP A 184 -1.64 -7.46 17.64
CA TRP A 184 -0.77 -8.25 18.53
C TRP A 184 0.21 -7.43 19.38
N SER A 185 0.35 -6.12 19.14
CA SER A 185 1.23 -5.30 19.97
C SER A 185 0.62 -4.96 21.33
N ASN A 186 1.49 -4.63 22.30
CA ASN A 186 1.06 -4.11 23.60
C ASN A 186 0.20 -2.84 23.46
N TRP A 187 0.50 -1.97 22.48
CA TRP A 187 -0.31 -0.78 22.21
C TRP A 187 -1.73 -1.17 21.77
N GLY A 188 -1.85 -2.05 20.79
CA GLY A 188 -3.14 -2.52 20.30
C GLY A 188 -3.96 -3.23 21.38
N ALA A 189 -3.32 -4.06 22.20
CA ALA A 189 -3.95 -4.76 23.31
C ALA A 189 -4.42 -3.81 24.43
N LYS A 190 -3.68 -2.72 24.68
CA LYS A 190 -3.97 -1.77 25.75
C LYS A 190 -5.11 -0.82 25.39
N TYR A 191 -5.18 -0.35 24.15
CA TYR A 191 -6.06 0.77 23.76
C TYR A 191 -7.26 0.37 22.91
N THR A 192 -7.36 -0.89 22.50
CA THR A 192 -8.44 -1.36 21.61
C THR A 192 -8.98 -2.71 22.07
N LEU A 193 -10.30 -2.83 22.19
CA LEU A 193 -10.99 -4.08 22.53
C LEU A 193 -10.62 -5.19 21.55
N TRP A 194 -10.55 -6.44 22.04
CA TRP A 194 -10.11 -7.58 21.23
C TRP A 194 -10.88 -7.74 19.92
N ILE A 195 -12.22 -7.65 19.96
CA ILE A 195 -13.06 -7.79 18.77
C ILE A 195 -12.81 -6.66 17.75
N VAL A 196 -12.59 -5.44 18.23
CA VAL A 196 -12.33 -4.27 17.39
C VAL A 196 -10.98 -4.41 16.70
N ARG A 197 -9.92 -4.80 17.43
CA ARG A 197 -8.60 -5.03 16.83
C ARG A 197 -8.58 -6.24 15.89
N PHE A 198 -9.36 -7.29 16.18
CA PHE A 198 -9.50 -8.44 15.28
C PHE A 198 -10.11 -8.03 13.94
N VAL A 199 -11.22 -7.30 13.97
CA VAL A 199 -11.87 -6.79 12.75
C VAL A 199 -10.94 -5.81 12.01
N ALA A 200 -10.40 -4.81 12.70
CA ALA A 200 -9.66 -3.71 12.07
C ALA A 200 -8.27 -4.10 11.55
N TYR A 201 -7.59 -5.05 12.18
CA TYR A 201 -6.20 -5.38 11.87
C TYR A 201 -6.01 -6.82 11.38
N THR A 202 -7.03 -7.67 11.40
CA THR A 202 -6.97 -9.03 10.82
C THR A 202 -7.93 -9.15 9.64
N ILE A 203 -9.24 -8.99 9.89
CA ILE A 203 -10.25 -9.16 8.85
C ILE A 203 -10.11 -8.10 7.75
N ALA A 204 -10.03 -6.82 8.13
CA ALA A 204 -9.93 -5.73 7.17
C ALA A 204 -8.68 -5.87 6.25
N PRO A 205 -7.44 -6.07 6.76
CA PRO A 205 -6.29 -6.33 5.89
C PRO A 205 -6.45 -7.55 4.96
N MET A 206 -7.10 -8.64 5.40
CA MET A 206 -7.41 -9.77 4.52
C MET A 206 -8.40 -9.39 3.42
N VAL A 207 -9.43 -8.61 3.73
CA VAL A 207 -10.38 -8.09 2.71
C VAL A 207 -9.68 -7.17 1.72
N VAL A 208 -8.74 -6.33 2.18
CA VAL A 208 -7.90 -5.51 1.29
C VAL A 208 -7.09 -6.40 0.34
N LEU A 209 -6.46 -7.47 0.85
CA LEU A 209 -5.74 -8.43 0.02
C LEU A 209 -6.65 -9.07 -1.02
N VAL A 210 -7.80 -9.63 -0.61
CA VAL A 210 -8.75 -10.25 -1.53
C VAL A 210 -9.20 -9.25 -2.60
N GLY A 211 -9.55 -8.02 -2.21
CA GLY A 211 -10.00 -6.98 -3.13
C GLY A 211 -8.92 -6.53 -4.13
N VAL A 212 -7.66 -6.46 -3.70
CA VAL A 212 -6.52 -6.16 -4.58
C VAL A 212 -6.23 -7.34 -5.51
N TYR A 213 -6.09 -8.55 -4.97
CA TYR A 213 -5.68 -9.74 -5.71
C TYR A 213 -6.75 -10.22 -6.69
N ALA A 214 -8.04 -10.12 -6.36
CA ALA A 214 -9.13 -10.42 -7.29
C ALA A 214 -9.11 -9.53 -8.54
N ARG A 215 -8.49 -8.34 -8.46
CA ARG A 215 -8.40 -7.37 -9.57
C ARG A 215 -7.09 -7.49 -10.36
N VAL A 216 -6.17 -8.35 -9.94
CA VAL A 216 -4.89 -8.60 -10.62
C VAL A 216 -5.14 -9.17 -12.02
N ARG A 217 -4.42 -8.62 -13.01
CA ARG A 217 -4.36 -9.13 -14.37
C ARG A 217 -3.04 -9.85 -14.62
N THR A 218 -3.06 -11.18 -14.53
CA THR A 218 -1.88 -12.06 -14.72
C THR A 218 -1.27 -11.95 -16.11
N SER A 219 -2.04 -11.58 -17.13
CA SER A 219 -1.52 -11.26 -18.47
C SER A 219 -0.50 -10.12 -18.48
N LYS A 220 -0.48 -9.25 -17.45
CA LYS A 220 0.54 -8.19 -17.28
C LYS A 220 1.78 -8.67 -16.50
N MET A 221 1.87 -9.95 -16.16
CA MET A 221 2.96 -10.60 -15.41
C MET A 221 3.41 -11.92 -16.08
N GLN A 222 3.54 -11.92 -17.41
CA GLN A 222 4.06 -13.08 -18.13
C GLN A 222 5.59 -13.14 -17.99
N PHE A 223 6.07 -14.13 -17.24
CA PHE A 223 7.51 -14.32 -16.99
C PHE A 223 8.18 -15.15 -18.09
N LEU A 224 7.45 -16.09 -18.69
CA LEU A 224 7.90 -16.92 -19.79
C LEU A 224 7.32 -16.39 -21.11
N LYS A 225 8.13 -16.35 -22.17
CA LYS A 225 7.62 -16.27 -23.53
C LYS A 225 6.99 -17.63 -23.84
N ARG A 226 5.68 -17.67 -24.08
CA ARG A 226 5.07 -18.78 -24.81
C ARG A 226 5.32 -18.57 -26.29
#